data_AF-A0A2F0AR64-F1
#
_entry.id   AF-A0A2F0AR64-F1
#
_cell.length_a   1.000
_cell.length_b   1.000
_cell.length_c   1.000
_cell.angle_alpha   90.00
_cell.angle_beta   90.00
_cell.angle_gamma   90.00
#
_symmetry.space_group_name_H-M   'P 1'
#
loop_
_entity.id
_entity.type
_entity.pdbx_description
1 polymer ?
#
loop_
_entity_poly.entity_id
_entity_poly.type
_entity_poly.pdbx_seq_one_letter_code
_entity_poly.pdbx_strand_id
1 'polypeptide(L)'
;MGRIILTIAGSWDTIPAFNTELHTEVKGPDRDFAEDFVFVGQRAQVLDDSDIEQIRKHTHLIHAGVVFDGETRSWAQKAAQFAMDAVHGGATGVFVETACKTFTKKALSGLTPTDPHSLFHLFVEVMGDATHFSTEGMHAFGLAEVKAPYSPLNRESAQAAVISLAAQMVCERFRPIDGGYFRASESAPLYEVTQSGVDGASSDDPYANPLPPWYLQLSD
;
A
#
# COMPACT_ATOMS: atom_id res chain seq x y z
N MET A 1 -9.00 -7.17 11.03
CA MET A 1 -7.63 -7.71 11.06
C MET A 1 -6.82 -6.92 10.06
N GLY A 2 -5.70 -6.32 10.49
CA GLY A 2 -4.75 -5.67 9.61
C GLY A 2 -3.59 -6.59 9.26
N ARG A 3 -2.88 -6.26 8.17
CA ARG A 3 -1.76 -7.04 7.63
C ARG A 3 -0.77 -6.14 6.92
N ILE A 4 0.51 -6.46 6.99
CA ILE A 4 1.55 -5.82 6.17
C ILE A 4 2.44 -6.92 5.65
N ILE A 5 2.75 -6.87 4.36
CA ILE A 5 3.68 -7.79 3.70
C ILE A 5 4.63 -6.94 2.86
N LEU A 6 5.92 -7.14 3.11
CA LEU A 6 7.03 -6.56 2.38
C LEU A 6 7.88 -7.67 1.81
N THR A 7 8.32 -7.53 0.56
CA THR A 7 9.45 -8.31 0.05
C THR A 7 10.57 -7.37 -0.37
N ILE A 8 11.76 -7.63 0.15
CA ILE A 8 12.93 -6.78 -0.03
C ILE A 8 13.98 -7.54 -0.84
N ALA A 9 14.38 -6.95 -1.97
CA ALA A 9 15.39 -7.51 -2.84
C ALA A 9 16.76 -6.91 -2.54
N GLY A 10 17.79 -7.75 -2.40
CA GLY A 10 19.16 -7.29 -2.22
C GLY A 10 20.21 -8.27 -2.74
N SER A 11 21.40 -7.73 -3.01
CA SER A 11 22.58 -8.48 -3.47
C SER A 11 23.62 -8.57 -2.36
N TRP A 12 23.23 -9.11 -1.21
CA TRP A 12 24.11 -9.27 -0.06
C TRP A 12 24.97 -10.54 -0.16
N ASP A 13 26.25 -10.43 0.20
CA ASP A 13 27.09 -11.59 0.50
C ASP A 13 26.74 -12.19 1.87
N THR A 14 26.31 -11.34 2.80
CA THR A 14 25.81 -11.70 4.12
C THR A 14 24.71 -10.72 4.50
N ILE A 15 23.52 -11.24 4.79
CA ILE A 15 22.35 -10.40 5.11
C ILE A 15 22.61 -9.66 6.44
N PRO A 16 22.44 -8.33 6.48
CA PRO A 16 22.58 -7.57 7.72
C PRO A 16 21.59 -8.06 8.79
N ALA A 17 22.01 -8.03 10.05
CA ALA A 17 21.10 -8.25 11.16
C ALA A 17 20.19 -7.04 11.32
N PHE A 18 18.93 -7.16 10.94
CA PHE A 18 17.93 -6.12 11.12
C PHE A 18 17.20 -6.32 12.46
N ASN A 19 17.08 -5.25 13.23
CA ASN A 19 16.27 -5.26 14.45
C ASN A 19 14.81 -4.98 14.09
N THR A 20 14.00 -6.02 13.93
CA THR A 20 12.59 -5.89 13.56
C THR A 20 11.72 -6.81 14.39
N GLU A 21 10.49 -6.36 14.64
CA GLU A 21 9.43 -7.17 15.24
C GLU A 21 8.56 -7.85 14.18
N LEU A 22 8.81 -7.59 12.89
CA LEU A 22 8.16 -8.31 11.80
C LEU A 22 8.65 -9.76 11.76
N HIS A 23 7.78 -10.67 11.36
CA HIS A 23 8.20 -12.03 11.03
C HIS A 23 8.94 -12.00 9.70
N THR A 24 10.21 -12.41 9.71
CA THR A 24 11.07 -12.41 8.52
C THR A 24 11.44 -13.81 8.08
N GLU A 25 11.39 -14.05 6.78
CA GLU A 25 11.90 -15.24 6.12
C GLU A 25 12.89 -14.81 5.04
N VAL A 26 14.08 -15.44 5.04
CA VAL A 26 15.07 -15.24 3.98
C VAL A 26 14.88 -16.32 2.92
N LYS A 27 14.76 -15.88 1.68
CA LYS A 27 14.68 -16.75 0.50
C LYS A 27 15.87 -16.49 -0.41
N GLY A 28 16.20 -17.51 -1.21
CA GLY A 28 17.16 -17.36 -2.31
C GLY A 28 16.61 -16.49 -3.43
N PRO A 29 17.29 -16.46 -4.59
CA PRO A 29 16.82 -15.69 -5.73
C PRO A 29 15.54 -16.28 -6.32
N ASP A 30 14.61 -15.41 -6.69
CA ASP A 30 13.34 -15.74 -7.34
C ASP A 30 13.11 -14.84 -8.56
N ARG A 31 13.18 -15.45 -9.75
CA ARG A 31 13.07 -14.72 -11.01
C ARG A 31 11.66 -14.25 -11.30
N ASP A 32 10.66 -15.05 -10.92
CA ASP A 32 9.27 -14.71 -11.21
C ASP A 32 8.86 -13.50 -10.35
N PHE A 33 9.25 -13.53 -9.07
CA PHE A 33 9.06 -12.39 -8.19
C PHE A 33 9.80 -11.13 -8.68
N ALA A 34 11.03 -11.26 -9.19
CA ALA A 34 11.77 -10.11 -9.72
C ALA A 34 11.06 -9.47 -10.93
N GLU A 35 10.45 -10.26 -11.81
CA GLU A 35 9.68 -9.72 -12.93
C GLU A 35 8.40 -9.04 -12.48
N ASP A 36 7.70 -9.57 -11.46
CA ASP A 36 6.53 -8.90 -10.86
C ASP A 36 6.92 -7.56 -10.23
N PHE A 37 8.01 -7.55 -9.46
CA PHE A 37 8.58 -6.34 -8.86
C PHE A 37 8.86 -5.28 -9.94
N VAL A 38 9.55 -5.68 -11.03
CA VAL A 38 9.90 -4.81 -12.15
C VAL A 38 8.66 -4.31 -12.86
N PHE A 39 7.69 -5.18 -13.15
CA PHE A 39 6.44 -4.81 -13.81
C PHE A 39 5.70 -3.73 -13.03
N VAL A 40 5.54 -3.91 -11.73
CA VAL A 40 4.86 -2.92 -10.86
C VAL A 40 5.66 -1.61 -10.81
N GLY A 41 6.98 -1.69 -10.64
CA GLY A 41 7.83 -0.51 -10.57
C GLY A 41 7.90 0.29 -11.88
N GLN A 42 7.86 -0.37 -13.03
CA GLN A 42 7.79 0.27 -14.34
C GLN A 42 6.43 0.93 -14.59
N ARG A 43 5.33 0.26 -14.21
CA ARG A 43 3.97 0.83 -14.29
C ARG A 43 3.87 2.14 -13.50
N ALA A 44 4.50 2.19 -12.33
CA ALA A 44 4.55 3.36 -11.47
C ALA A 44 5.65 4.38 -11.87
N GLN A 45 6.50 4.08 -12.86
CA GLN A 45 7.63 4.90 -13.29
C GLN A 45 8.62 5.25 -12.17
N VAL A 46 8.85 4.32 -11.24
CA VAL A 46 9.73 4.53 -10.07
C VAL A 46 11.09 3.83 -10.20
N LEU A 47 11.26 2.96 -11.19
CA LEU A 47 12.50 2.23 -11.45
C LEU A 47 13.20 2.79 -12.70
N ASP A 48 14.51 2.96 -12.62
CA ASP A 48 15.36 3.14 -13.80
C ASP A 48 15.99 1.80 -14.26
N ASP A 49 16.70 1.83 -15.39
CA ASP A 49 17.34 0.63 -15.96
C ASP A 49 18.35 -0.01 -14.99
N SER A 50 19.01 0.79 -14.15
CA SER A 50 19.97 0.28 -13.16
C SER A 50 19.26 -0.43 -12.02
N ASP A 51 18.15 0.13 -11.52
CA ASP A 51 17.33 -0.51 -10.49
C ASP A 51 16.82 -1.86 -11.01
N ILE A 52 16.29 -1.91 -12.24
CA ILE A 52 15.77 -3.13 -12.87
C ILE A 52 16.85 -4.20 -12.98
N GLU A 53 18.04 -3.82 -13.44
CA GLU A 53 19.17 -4.75 -13.55
C GLU A 53 19.56 -5.33 -12.19
N GLN A 54 19.61 -4.48 -11.15
CA GLN A 54 19.95 -4.90 -9.79
C GLN A 54 18.87 -5.78 -9.17
N ILE A 55 17.58 -5.46 -9.37
CA ILE A 55 16.45 -6.28 -8.91
C ILE A 55 16.54 -7.67 -9.57
N ARG A 56 16.80 -7.76 -10.87
CA ARG A 56 16.96 -9.05 -11.57
C ARG A 56 18.20 -9.84 -11.15
N LYS A 57 19.21 -9.18 -10.58
CA LYS A 57 20.45 -9.77 -10.07
C LYS A 57 20.48 -9.93 -8.55
N HIS A 58 19.34 -9.79 -7.87
CA HIS A 58 19.27 -10.04 -6.44
C HIS A 58 19.76 -11.46 -6.11
N THR A 59 20.42 -11.60 -4.96
CA THR A 59 20.89 -12.91 -4.46
C THR A 59 19.98 -13.44 -3.37
N HIS A 60 19.24 -12.54 -2.71
CA HIS A 60 18.34 -12.87 -1.62
C HIS A 60 17.08 -12.01 -1.69
N LEU A 61 16.00 -12.60 -1.20
CA LEU A 61 14.77 -11.90 -0.84
C LEU A 61 14.56 -12.02 0.66
N ILE A 62 14.14 -10.92 1.28
CA ILE A 62 13.63 -10.95 2.65
C ILE A 62 12.13 -10.69 2.57
N HIS A 63 11.36 -11.73 2.85
CA HIS A 63 9.93 -11.63 3.01
C HIS A 63 9.64 -11.29 4.47
N ALA A 64 8.97 -10.18 4.73
CA ALA A 64 8.70 -9.68 6.07
C ALA A 64 7.24 -9.31 6.20
N GLY A 65 6.59 -9.75 7.29
CA GLY A 65 5.19 -9.43 7.48
C GLY A 65 4.72 -9.49 8.92
N VAL A 66 3.51 -8.96 9.12
CA VAL A 66 2.79 -9.00 10.39
C VAL A 66 1.29 -9.03 10.13
N VAL A 67 0.57 -9.75 10.98
CA VAL A 67 -0.89 -9.73 11.07
C VAL A 67 -1.25 -9.25 12.47
N PHE A 68 -2.26 -8.38 12.58
CA PHE A 68 -2.62 -7.75 13.85
C PHE A 68 -4.11 -7.40 13.92
N ASP A 69 -4.57 -7.17 15.14
CA ASP A 69 -5.96 -6.77 15.41
C ASP A 69 -6.11 -5.27 15.61
N GLY A 70 -7.24 -4.75 15.13
CA GLY A 70 -7.61 -3.34 15.24
C GLY A 70 -6.76 -2.41 14.38
N GLU A 71 -7.02 -1.11 14.54
CA GLU A 71 -6.28 -0.06 13.85
C GLU A 71 -5.03 0.32 14.63
N THR A 72 -3.87 0.16 14.00
CA THR A 72 -2.60 0.47 14.63
C THR A 72 -1.56 0.95 13.62
N ARG A 73 -1.33 2.27 13.65
CA ARG A 73 -0.27 2.92 12.87
C ARG A 73 1.13 2.42 13.25
N SER A 74 1.30 1.86 14.45
CA SER A 74 2.62 1.44 14.93
C SER A 74 3.24 0.31 14.11
N TRP A 75 2.43 -0.60 13.56
CA TRP A 75 2.95 -1.65 12.66
C TRP A 75 3.41 -1.08 11.32
N ALA A 76 2.66 -0.14 10.74
CA ALA A 76 3.08 0.60 9.55
C ALA A 76 4.39 1.36 9.78
N GLN A 77 4.55 2.00 10.95
CA GLN A 77 5.79 2.67 11.34
C GLN A 77 6.99 1.71 11.41
N LYS A 78 6.82 0.56 12.08
CA LYS A 78 7.86 -0.48 12.19
C LYS A 78 8.23 -1.05 10.83
N ALA A 79 7.24 -1.32 9.98
CA ALA A 79 7.46 -1.81 8.63
C ALA A 79 8.17 -0.79 7.73
N ALA A 80 7.79 0.49 7.81
CA ALA A 80 8.48 1.57 7.12
C ALA A 80 9.94 1.70 7.58
N GLN A 81 10.19 1.65 8.89
CA GLN A 81 11.54 1.69 9.45
C GLN A 81 12.37 0.48 8.95
N PHE A 82 11.80 -0.71 8.98
CA PHE A 82 12.48 -1.92 8.47
C PHE A 82 12.83 -1.81 6.99
N ALA A 83 11.91 -1.32 6.16
CA ALA A 83 12.16 -1.05 4.74
C ALA A 83 13.32 -0.07 4.54
N MET A 84 13.36 1.01 5.33
CA MET A 84 14.44 2.00 5.31
C MET A 84 15.78 1.43 5.77
N ASP A 85 15.79 0.66 6.85
CA ASP A 85 17.01 0.01 7.36
C ASP A 85 17.57 -0.98 6.35
N ALA A 86 16.70 -1.70 5.64
CA ALA A 86 17.13 -2.63 4.61
C ALA A 86 17.79 -1.94 3.41
N VAL A 87 17.24 -0.83 2.90
CA VAL A 87 17.89 -0.07 1.80
C VAL A 87 19.17 0.65 2.26
N HIS A 88 19.27 1.05 3.53
CA HIS A 88 20.53 1.50 4.11
C HIS A 88 21.54 0.35 4.22
N GLY A 89 21.07 -0.85 4.53
CA GLY A 89 21.84 -2.08 4.56
C GLY A 89 22.21 -2.65 3.20
N GLY A 90 21.83 -2.01 2.09
CA GLY A 90 22.20 -2.41 0.73
C GLY A 90 21.11 -3.15 -0.06
N ALA A 91 19.85 -3.14 0.40
CA ALA A 91 18.74 -3.56 -0.45
C ALA A 91 18.62 -2.65 -1.68
N THR A 92 18.29 -3.26 -2.81
CA THR A 92 18.01 -2.58 -4.07
C THR A 92 16.65 -1.91 -4.03
N GLY A 93 15.65 -2.59 -3.47
CA GLY A 93 14.30 -2.05 -3.38
C GLY A 93 13.39 -2.87 -2.49
N VAL A 94 12.21 -2.30 -2.25
CA VAL A 94 11.16 -2.85 -1.39
C VAL A 94 9.88 -2.93 -2.20
N PHE A 95 9.25 -4.09 -2.16
CA PHE A 95 7.92 -4.35 -2.69
C PHE A 95 6.93 -4.45 -1.53
N VAL A 96 5.95 -3.54 -1.49
CA VAL A 96 4.84 -3.58 -0.54
C VAL A 96 3.73 -4.39 -1.20
N GLU A 97 3.72 -5.69 -0.91
CA GLU A 97 2.80 -6.64 -1.53
C GLU A 97 1.35 -6.28 -1.25
N THR A 98 1.03 -5.88 -0.01
CA THR A 98 -0.33 -5.52 0.40
C THR A 98 -0.93 -4.33 -0.35
N ALA A 99 -0.10 -3.53 -1.03
CA ALA A 99 -0.53 -2.34 -1.76
C ALA A 99 -0.18 -2.40 -3.26
N CYS A 100 0.48 -3.46 -3.72
CA CYS A 100 1.05 -3.56 -5.06
C CYS A 100 1.97 -2.36 -5.40
N LYS A 101 2.91 -2.01 -4.50
CA LYS A 101 3.80 -0.86 -4.69
C LYS A 101 5.26 -1.25 -4.62
N THR A 102 6.05 -0.58 -5.45
CA THR A 102 7.50 -0.75 -5.52
C THR A 102 8.18 0.55 -5.08
N PHE A 103 9.25 0.43 -4.30
CA PHE A 103 10.08 1.55 -3.87
C PHE A 103 11.57 1.26 -4.04
N THR A 104 12.28 2.27 -4.54
CA THR A 104 13.75 2.26 -4.60
C THR A 104 14.34 2.85 -3.34
N LYS A 105 15.64 2.66 -3.14
CA LYS A 105 16.41 3.36 -2.12
C LYS A 105 16.22 4.88 -2.17
N LYS A 106 16.14 5.47 -3.36
CA LYS A 106 15.95 6.92 -3.53
C LYS A 106 14.57 7.35 -2.99
N ALA A 107 13.52 6.59 -3.30
CA ALA A 107 12.17 6.89 -2.82
C ALA A 107 12.07 6.77 -1.29
N LEU A 108 12.71 5.76 -0.69
CA LEU A 108 12.65 5.51 0.75
C LEU A 108 13.57 6.42 1.58
N SER A 109 14.69 6.90 1.02
CA SER A 109 15.61 7.79 1.74
C SER A 109 14.98 9.11 2.21
N GLY A 110 13.90 9.56 1.55
CA GLY A 110 13.16 10.77 1.92
C GLY A 110 12.00 10.54 2.88
N LEU A 111 11.75 9.28 3.28
CA LEU A 111 10.57 8.91 4.04
C LEU A 111 10.78 9.19 5.54
N THR A 112 9.75 9.70 6.22
CA THR A 112 9.73 9.84 7.68
C THR A 112 8.75 8.82 8.25
N PRO A 113 9.20 7.71 8.87
CA PRO A 113 8.32 6.63 9.32
C PRO A 113 7.23 7.09 10.28
N THR A 114 7.44 8.17 11.04
CA THR A 114 6.45 8.70 11.97
C THR A 114 5.41 9.60 11.32
N ASP A 115 5.65 10.08 10.10
CA ASP A 115 4.74 10.97 9.37
C ASP A 115 3.60 10.15 8.73
N PRO A 116 2.33 10.45 9.04
CA PRO A 116 1.20 9.69 8.50
C PRO A 116 1.06 9.80 6.98
N HIS A 117 1.44 10.93 6.38
CA HIS A 117 1.38 11.10 4.92
C HIS A 117 2.40 10.20 4.21
N SER A 118 3.62 10.15 4.75
CA SER A 118 4.66 9.21 4.33
C SER A 118 4.18 7.75 4.39
N LEU A 119 3.53 7.36 5.50
CA LEU A 119 2.98 6.01 5.64
C LEU A 119 1.82 5.74 4.67
N PHE A 120 0.92 6.71 4.49
CA PHE A 120 -0.17 6.61 3.51
C PHE A 120 0.39 6.36 2.11
N HIS A 121 1.39 7.14 1.68
CA HIS A 121 2.02 6.95 0.39
C HIS A 121 2.78 5.63 0.26
N LEU A 122 3.33 5.09 1.35
CA LEU A 122 4.06 3.82 1.35
C LEU A 122 3.12 2.61 1.25
N PHE A 123 2.00 2.64 1.97
CA PHE A 123 1.14 1.48 2.18
C PHE A 123 -0.22 1.54 1.51
N VAL A 124 -0.59 2.66 0.89
CA VAL A 124 -1.87 2.79 0.18
C VAL A 124 -1.62 3.12 -1.29
N GLU A 125 -2.28 2.37 -2.17
CA GLU A 125 -2.38 2.66 -3.60
C GLU A 125 -3.83 2.94 -3.97
N VAL A 126 -4.06 3.79 -4.96
CA VAL A 126 -5.40 3.97 -5.55
C VAL A 126 -5.37 3.41 -6.96
N MET A 127 -6.04 2.29 -7.14
CA MET A 127 -6.16 1.62 -8.43
C MET A 127 -7.51 1.93 -9.08
N GLY A 128 -7.51 2.04 -10.40
CA GLY A 128 -8.73 2.20 -11.19
C GLY A 128 -8.87 1.06 -12.19
N ASP A 129 -10.04 0.44 -12.23
CA ASP A 129 -10.45 -0.46 -13.32
C ASP A 129 -11.32 0.31 -14.35
N ALA A 130 -12.06 -0.40 -15.20
CA ALA A 130 -12.93 0.21 -16.21
C ALA A 130 -14.13 1.01 -15.64
N THR A 131 -14.47 0.82 -14.37
CA THR A 131 -15.74 1.24 -13.76
C THR A 131 -15.60 1.79 -12.34
N HIS A 132 -14.53 1.48 -11.62
CA HIS A 132 -14.34 1.87 -10.23
C HIS A 132 -12.91 2.34 -9.97
N PHE A 133 -12.77 3.23 -9.00
CA PHE A 133 -11.53 3.40 -8.23
C PHE A 133 -11.65 2.67 -6.90
N SER A 134 -10.56 2.06 -6.45
CA SER A 134 -10.44 1.40 -5.15
C SER A 134 -9.09 1.75 -4.53
N THR A 135 -9.04 1.88 -3.21
CA THR A 135 -7.77 1.74 -2.49
C THR A 135 -7.34 0.28 -2.43
N GLU A 136 -6.03 0.09 -2.30
CA GLU A 136 -5.40 -1.15 -1.88
C GLU A 136 -4.43 -0.85 -0.75
N GLY A 137 -4.35 -1.76 0.24
CA GLY A 137 -3.39 -1.68 1.34
C GLY A 137 -3.86 -0.88 2.57
N MET A 138 -5.13 -0.45 2.64
CA MET A 138 -5.69 0.18 3.85
C MET A 138 -5.62 -0.75 5.06
N HIS A 139 -5.60 -2.08 4.84
CA HIS A 139 -5.41 -3.06 5.89
C HIS A 139 -4.03 -3.00 6.58
N ALA A 140 -3.03 -2.32 6.00
CA ALA A 140 -1.78 -1.97 6.70
C ALA A 140 -2.01 -1.07 7.93
N PHE A 141 -3.17 -0.43 7.99
CA PHE A 141 -3.62 0.38 9.12
C PHE A 141 -4.79 -0.27 9.87
N GLY A 142 -5.22 -1.48 9.49
CA GLY A 142 -6.44 -2.09 10.03
C GLY A 142 -7.73 -1.36 9.63
N LEU A 143 -7.71 -0.66 8.48
CA LEU A 143 -8.83 0.08 7.93
C LEU A 143 -9.44 -0.64 6.72
N ALA A 144 -10.72 -0.40 6.46
CA ALA A 144 -11.40 -0.88 5.26
C ALA A 144 -10.95 -0.09 4.02
N GLU A 145 -11.00 -0.74 2.85
CA GLU A 145 -10.78 -0.05 1.57
C GLU A 145 -11.89 0.96 1.27
N VAL A 146 -11.60 1.93 0.39
CA VAL A 146 -12.52 2.94 -0.11
C VAL A 146 -12.70 2.74 -1.62
N LYS A 147 -13.95 2.72 -2.08
CA LYS A 147 -14.32 2.47 -3.48
C LYS A 147 -15.28 3.54 -4.00
N ALA A 148 -15.15 3.90 -5.27
CA ALA A 148 -16.11 4.77 -5.94
C ALA A 148 -16.33 4.32 -7.39
N PRO A 149 -17.58 4.09 -7.83
CA PRO A 149 -17.88 3.95 -9.25
C PRO A 149 -17.59 5.27 -9.97
N TYR A 150 -17.20 5.17 -11.23
CA TYR A 150 -17.01 6.32 -12.08
C TYR A 150 -17.50 6.09 -13.51
N SER A 151 -17.73 7.20 -14.18
CA SER A 151 -18.01 7.37 -15.59
C SER A 151 -16.99 8.36 -16.17
N PRO A 152 -16.88 8.50 -17.50
CA PRO A 152 -16.00 9.51 -18.10
C PRO A 152 -16.22 10.94 -17.58
N LEU A 153 -17.42 11.27 -17.08
CA LEU A 153 -17.78 12.62 -16.62
C LEU A 153 -17.34 12.92 -15.18
N ASN A 154 -17.21 11.92 -14.32
CA ASN A 154 -16.87 12.10 -12.90
C ASN A 154 -15.60 11.33 -12.49
N ARG A 155 -14.79 10.86 -13.45
CA ARG A 155 -13.58 10.07 -13.19
C ARG A 155 -12.62 10.78 -12.23
N GLU A 156 -12.28 12.03 -12.51
CA GLU A 156 -11.33 12.80 -11.70
C GLU A 156 -11.87 13.06 -10.29
N SER A 157 -13.16 13.39 -10.16
CA SER A 157 -13.77 13.64 -8.87
C SER A 157 -13.95 12.36 -8.04
N ALA A 158 -14.23 11.23 -8.68
CA ALA A 158 -14.30 9.93 -8.02
C ALA A 158 -12.92 9.50 -7.49
N GLN A 159 -11.87 9.65 -8.31
CA GLN A 159 -10.50 9.37 -7.88
C GLN A 159 -10.09 10.27 -6.70
N ALA A 160 -10.38 11.57 -6.80
CA ALA A 160 -10.13 12.53 -5.72
C ALA A 160 -10.90 12.18 -4.44
N ALA A 161 -12.16 11.75 -4.56
CA ALA A 161 -12.96 11.34 -3.40
C ALA A 161 -12.36 10.11 -2.70
N VAL A 162 -11.98 9.08 -3.47
CA VAL A 162 -11.36 7.86 -2.93
C VAL A 162 -10.04 8.19 -2.21
N ILE A 163 -9.12 8.89 -2.87
CA ILE A 163 -7.82 9.23 -2.27
C ILE A 163 -7.97 10.13 -1.05
N SER A 164 -8.85 11.13 -1.10
CA SER A 164 -9.04 12.07 0.01
C SER A 164 -9.67 11.41 1.22
N LEU A 165 -10.68 10.55 1.04
CA LEU A 165 -11.28 9.86 2.18
C LEU A 165 -10.27 8.90 2.82
N ALA A 166 -9.57 8.12 2.00
CA ALA A 166 -8.53 7.20 2.48
C ALA A 166 -7.42 7.94 3.24
N ALA A 167 -6.95 9.08 2.70
CA ALA A 167 -5.96 9.91 3.36
C ALA A 167 -6.48 10.49 4.69
N GLN A 168 -7.74 10.96 4.77
CA GLN A 168 -8.30 11.42 6.04
C GLN A 168 -8.45 10.29 7.06
N MET A 169 -8.82 9.08 6.64
CA MET A 169 -8.89 7.91 7.51
C MET A 169 -7.51 7.56 8.09
N VAL A 170 -6.45 7.57 7.27
CA VAL A 170 -5.09 7.22 7.70
C VAL A 170 -4.40 8.35 8.46
N CYS A 171 -4.41 9.56 7.92
CA CYS A 171 -3.65 10.69 8.44
C CYS A 171 -4.36 11.35 9.62
N GLU A 172 -5.65 11.62 9.48
CA GLU A 172 -6.45 12.41 10.41
C GLU A 172 -7.31 11.54 11.36
N ARG A 173 -7.30 10.21 11.15
CA ARG A 173 -8.14 9.24 11.89
C ARG A 173 -9.63 9.52 11.73
N PHE A 174 -10.02 10.07 10.59
CA PHE A 174 -11.42 10.24 10.25
C PHE A 174 -12.12 8.86 10.22
N ARG A 175 -13.38 8.84 10.66
CA ARG A 175 -14.23 7.65 10.65
C ARG A 175 -15.47 7.96 9.82
N PRO A 176 -15.59 7.36 8.62
CA PRO A 176 -16.80 7.51 7.83
C PRO A 176 -18.00 6.95 8.60
N ILE A 177 -19.17 7.51 8.32
CA ILE A 177 -20.45 7.10 8.92
C ILE A 177 -21.28 6.53 7.79
N ASP A 178 -21.83 5.33 8.00
CA ASP A 178 -22.73 4.68 7.05
C ASP A 178 -24.03 5.51 6.88
N GLY A 179 -24.42 5.77 5.63
CA GLY A 179 -25.47 6.73 5.26
C GLY A 179 -25.07 8.20 5.42
N GLY A 180 -23.79 8.48 5.69
CA GLY A 180 -23.24 9.83 5.78
C GLY A 180 -22.86 10.42 4.42
N TYR A 181 -22.26 11.61 4.44
CA TYR A 181 -21.76 12.26 3.23
C TYR A 181 -20.30 12.69 3.38
N PHE A 182 -19.58 12.68 2.25
CA PHE A 182 -18.19 13.09 2.15
C PHE A 182 -17.97 13.99 0.93
N ARG A 183 -17.04 14.95 1.05
CA ARG A 183 -16.54 15.75 -0.08
C ARG A 183 -15.04 15.94 0.07
N ALA A 184 -14.29 15.77 -1.01
CA ALA A 184 -12.84 15.90 -1.00
C ALA A 184 -12.36 17.33 -0.70
N SER A 185 -13.16 18.33 -1.06
CA SER A 185 -12.95 19.74 -0.76
C SER A 185 -14.28 20.49 -0.74
N GLU A 186 -14.29 21.76 -0.37
CA GLU A 186 -15.51 22.58 -0.34
C GLU A 186 -16.19 22.72 -1.71
N SER A 187 -15.39 22.69 -2.78
CA SER A 187 -15.87 22.80 -4.17
C SER A 187 -16.07 21.43 -4.84
N ALA A 188 -15.71 20.34 -4.19
CA ALA A 188 -15.87 18.99 -4.73
C ALA A 188 -17.34 18.54 -4.63
N PRO A 189 -17.79 17.64 -5.52
CA PRO A 189 -19.09 17.02 -5.40
C PRO A 189 -19.27 16.27 -4.07
N LEU A 190 -20.52 16.16 -3.62
CA LEU A 190 -20.89 15.42 -2.43
C LEU A 190 -21.10 13.94 -2.79
N TYR A 191 -20.53 13.06 -1.99
CA TYR A 191 -20.67 11.61 -2.11
C TYR A 191 -21.41 11.08 -0.90
N GLU A 192 -22.42 10.24 -1.13
CA GLU A 192 -22.99 9.39 -0.09
C GLU A 192 -22.01 8.28 0.24
N VAL A 193 -21.84 8.02 1.54
CA VAL A 193 -20.93 7.01 2.08
C VAL A 193 -21.76 5.84 2.60
N THR A 194 -21.51 4.65 2.06
CA THR A 194 -22.15 3.42 2.55
C THR A 194 -21.12 2.35 2.86
N GLN A 195 -21.41 1.48 3.83
CA GLN A 195 -20.59 0.30 4.10
C GLN A 195 -21.38 -0.96 3.77
N SER A 196 -20.96 -1.69 2.74
CA SER A 196 -21.65 -2.92 2.37
C SER A 196 -20.72 -3.91 1.70
N GLY A 197 -21.12 -5.19 1.68
CA GLY A 197 -20.35 -6.26 1.06
C GLY A 197 -19.16 -6.76 1.88
N VAL A 198 -18.67 -7.94 1.54
CA VAL A 198 -17.32 -8.40 1.90
C VAL A 198 -16.66 -8.66 0.56
N ASP A 199 -15.48 -8.08 0.32
CA ASP A 199 -14.71 -8.48 -0.86
C ASP A 199 -14.41 -9.97 -0.70
N GLY A 200 -14.93 -10.79 -1.62
CA GLY A 200 -14.83 -12.25 -1.57
C GLY A 200 -13.42 -12.79 -1.84
N ALA A 201 -12.39 -11.99 -1.55
CA ALA A 201 -11.00 -12.37 -1.73
C ALA A 201 -10.61 -13.45 -0.71
N SER A 202 -9.81 -14.41 -1.17
CA SER A 202 -9.27 -15.47 -0.31
C SER A 202 -8.42 -14.86 0.81
N SER A 203 -8.45 -15.44 2.01
CA SER A 203 -7.57 -15.02 3.11
C SER A 203 -6.08 -15.08 2.75
N ASP A 204 -5.72 -15.91 1.77
CA ASP A 204 -4.34 -16.15 1.34
C ASP A 204 -3.87 -15.12 0.30
N ASP A 205 -4.78 -14.33 -0.26
CA ASP A 205 -4.44 -13.26 -1.20
C ASP A 205 -3.84 -12.08 -0.40
N PRO A 206 -2.60 -11.61 -0.70
CA PRO A 206 -1.96 -10.49 -0.01
C PRO A 206 -2.72 -9.16 -0.15
N TYR A 207 -3.57 -9.00 -1.17
CA TYR A 207 -4.41 -7.82 -1.38
C TYR A 207 -5.72 -7.88 -0.57
N ALA A 208 -6.16 -9.08 -0.15
CA ALA A 208 -7.44 -9.25 0.53
C ALA A 208 -7.54 -8.43 1.82
N ASN A 209 -8.48 -7.49 1.86
CA ASN A 209 -8.89 -6.81 3.07
C ASN A 209 -10.17 -7.46 3.59
N PRO A 210 -10.17 -8.08 4.80
CA PRO A 210 -11.35 -8.76 5.33
C PRO A 210 -12.44 -7.79 5.82
N LEU A 211 -12.18 -6.48 5.82
CA LEU A 211 -13.13 -5.48 6.27
C LEU A 211 -14.07 -5.06 5.13
N PRO A 212 -15.37 -4.86 5.40
CA PRO A 212 -16.32 -4.40 4.41
C PRO A 212 -15.93 -2.99 3.90
N PRO A 213 -15.77 -2.79 2.58
CA PRO A 213 -15.29 -1.53 2.04
C PRO A 213 -16.31 -0.40 2.17
N TRP A 214 -15.81 0.83 2.17
CA TRP A 214 -16.61 2.04 2.07
C TRP A 214 -16.87 2.37 0.60
N TYR A 215 -18.13 2.51 0.22
CA TYR A 215 -18.54 2.93 -1.12
C TYR A 215 -18.94 4.40 -1.11
N LEU A 216 -18.41 5.13 -2.10
CA LEU A 216 -18.70 6.53 -2.36
C LEU A 216 -19.55 6.63 -3.62
N GLN A 217 -20.83 6.92 -3.45
CA GLN A 217 -21.74 7.15 -4.56
C GLN A 217 -21.96 8.65 -4.73
N LEU A 218 -21.79 9.15 -5.94
CA LEU A 218 -22.07 10.56 -6.22
C LEU A 218 -23.54 10.86 -5.87
N SER A 219 -23.77 11.82 -4.99
CA SER A 219 -25.13 12.27 -4.65
C SER A 219 -25.70 13.04 -5.83
N ASP A 220 -26.95 12.73 -6.18
CA ASP A 220 -27.75 13.54 -7.10
C ASP A 220 -28.03 14.95 -6.54
#